data_AF-A0A226QCI3-F1
#
_entry.id   AF-A0A226QCI3-F1
#
_cell.length_a   1.000
_cell.length_b   1.000
_cell.length_c   1.000
_cell.angle_alpha   90.00
_cell.angle_beta   90.00
_cell.angle_gamma   90.00
#
_symmetry.space_group_name_H-M   'P 1'
#
loop_
_entity.id
_entity.type
_entity.pdbx_description
1 polymer ?
#
loop_
_entity_poly.entity_id
_entity_poly.type
_entity_poly.pdbx_seq_one_letter_code
_entity_poly.pdbx_strand_id
1 'polypeptide(L)'
;MAKLSREVLIKRFPWAAEVVPEVDEGEGYFYDLDPWDFSQEQFKLLEQMFEEIDNWFKQRDLPVDVVVYRVANVLDSIHVELFSNVSEVHTIVKKYKQFSRDLIE
;
A
#
# COMPACT_ATOMS: atom_id res chain seq x y z
N MET A 1 18.73 9.99 5.92
CA MET A 1 17.85 8.90 5.42
C MET A 1 17.78 9.02 3.92
N ALA A 2 17.80 7.90 3.19
CA ALA A 2 17.59 7.94 1.74
C ALA A 2 16.14 8.42 1.45
N LYS A 3 15.94 9.08 0.31
CA LYS A 3 14.61 9.48 -0.16
C LYS A 3 13.77 8.22 -0.37
N LEU A 4 12.59 8.14 0.25
CA LEU A 4 11.67 7.04 0.04
C LEU A 4 11.02 7.16 -1.34
N SER A 5 10.82 6.02 -1.99
CA SER A 5 10.16 5.88 -3.28
C SER A 5 9.44 4.53 -3.35
N ARG A 6 8.59 4.36 -4.37
CA ARG A 6 7.92 3.09 -4.67
C ARG A 6 8.93 1.94 -4.77
N GLU A 7 10.02 2.11 -5.52
CA GLU A 7 11.02 1.07 -5.75
C GLU A 7 11.72 0.66 -4.45
N VAL A 8 12.01 1.62 -3.57
CA VAL A 8 12.61 1.35 -2.27
C VAL A 8 11.66 0.54 -1.39
N LEU A 9 10.39 0.94 -1.32
CA LEU A 9 9.39 0.25 -0.50
C LEU A 9 9.06 -1.13 -1.05
N ILE A 10 8.89 -1.31 -2.36
CA ILE A 10 8.63 -2.62 -2.98
C ILE A 10 9.83 -3.55 -2.81
N LYS A 11 11.07 -3.04 -2.92
CA LYS A 11 12.26 -3.86 -2.66
C LYS A 11 12.29 -4.37 -1.22
N ARG A 12 11.77 -3.58 -0.27
CA ARG A 12 11.71 -3.91 1.15
C ARG A 12 10.51 -4.79 1.52
N PHE A 13 9.37 -4.55 0.87
CA PHE A 13 8.10 -5.25 1.06
C PHE A 13 7.57 -5.75 -0.30
N PRO A 14 8.12 -6.86 -0.83
CA PRO A 14 7.75 -7.33 -2.17
C PRO A 14 6.24 -7.62 -2.34
N TRP A 15 5.55 -8.01 -1.26
CA TRP A 15 4.12 -8.26 -1.24
C TRP A 15 3.26 -7.01 -1.48
N ALA A 16 3.83 -5.81 -1.28
CA ALA A 16 3.12 -4.55 -1.46
C ALA A 16 3.10 -4.08 -2.92
N ALA A 17 3.79 -4.78 -3.84
CA ALA A 17 3.69 -4.51 -5.26
C ALA A 17 2.25 -4.74 -5.75
N GLU A 18 1.71 -3.78 -6.49
CA GLU A 18 0.35 -3.89 -7.02
C GLU A 18 0.27 -5.00 -8.08
N VAL A 19 -0.76 -5.84 -7.97
CA VAL A 19 -1.09 -6.85 -8.97
C VAL A 19 -1.92 -6.19 -10.07
N VAL A 20 -1.36 -6.18 -11.29
CA VAL A 20 -2.10 -5.80 -12.50
C VAL A 20 -2.80 -7.05 -13.03
N PRO A 21 -4.14 -7.10 -13.05
CA PRO A 21 -4.83 -8.23 -13.66
C PRO A 21 -4.49 -8.32 -15.15
N GLU A 22 -4.27 -9.53 -15.66
CA GLU A 22 -4.20 -9.77 -17.10
C GLU A 22 -5.61 -9.54 -17.68
N VAL A 23 -5.87 -8.33 -18.18
CA VAL A 23 -7.09 -8.01 -18.90
C VAL A 23 -6.78 -8.01 -20.39
N ASP A 24 -7.65 -8.63 -21.18
CA ASP A 24 -7.54 -8.60 -22.65
C ASP A 24 -7.72 -7.14 -23.12
N GLU A 25 -6.72 -6.58 -23.79
CA GLU A 25 -6.71 -5.20 -24.30
C GLU A 25 -7.94 -4.91 -25.18
N GLY A 26 -8.55 -5.95 -25.76
CA GLY A 26 -9.77 -5.87 -26.54
C GLY A 26 -11.04 -5.47 -25.77
N GLU A 27 -11.05 -5.54 -24.43
CA GLU A 27 -12.21 -5.17 -23.61
C GLU A 27 -12.21 -3.71 -23.13
N GLY A 28 -11.21 -2.90 -23.52
CA GLY A 28 -11.20 -1.45 -23.26
C GLY A 28 -10.98 -1.06 -21.80
N TYR A 29 -10.50 -1.99 -20.96
CA TYR A 29 -10.11 -1.73 -19.58
C TYR A 29 -8.66 -1.24 -19.51
N PHE A 30 -8.47 0.07 -19.39
CA PHE A 30 -7.17 0.66 -19.08
C PHE A 30 -6.88 0.48 -17.58
N TYR A 31 -6.10 -0.54 -17.24
CA TYR A 31 -5.56 -0.73 -15.89
C TYR A 31 -4.17 -0.09 -15.78
N ASP A 32 -4.07 1.20 -16.09
CA ASP A 32 -2.85 1.95 -15.84
C ASP A 32 -2.74 2.17 -14.32
N LEU A 33 -1.69 1.61 -13.70
CA LEU A 33 -1.37 1.90 -12.31
C LEU A 33 -1.03 3.39 -12.18
N ASP A 34 -1.78 4.11 -11.36
CA ASP A 34 -1.45 5.49 -11.03
C ASP A 34 -0.02 5.54 -10.45
N PRO A 35 0.83 6.48 -10.90
CA PRO A 35 2.15 6.65 -10.32
C PRO A 35 2.02 7.02 -8.83
N TRP A 36 2.93 6.50 -8.01
CA TRP A 36 3.01 6.82 -6.58
C TRP A 36 3.50 8.26 -6.38
N ASP A 37 2.60 9.22 -6.52
CA ASP A 37 2.84 10.65 -6.30
C ASP A 37 2.53 11.02 -4.84
N PHE A 38 3.49 10.71 -3.97
CA PHE A 38 3.39 10.96 -2.53
C PHE A 38 4.48 11.92 -2.04
N SER A 39 4.13 12.73 -1.04
CA SER A 39 5.12 13.46 -0.24
C SER A 39 6.03 12.50 0.54
N GLN A 40 7.16 12.99 1.04
CA GLN A 40 8.05 12.13 1.84
C GLN A 40 7.41 11.72 3.17
N GLU A 41 6.53 12.54 3.72
CA GLU A 41 5.72 12.25 4.91
C GLU A 41 4.72 11.12 4.62
N GLN A 42 4.03 11.17 3.49
CA GLN A 42 3.14 10.10 3.05
C GLN A 42 3.91 8.80 2.76
N PHE A 43 5.09 8.88 2.13
CA PHE A 43 5.94 7.69 1.97
C PHE A 43 6.36 7.06 3.31
N LYS A 44 6.63 7.86 4.34
CA LYS A 44 6.92 7.34 5.69
C LYS A 44 5.71 6.64 6.29
N LEU A 45 4.50 7.18 6.10
CA LEU A 45 3.27 6.50 6.54
C LEU A 45 3.06 5.18 5.80
N LEU A 46 3.31 5.12 4.49
CA LEU A 46 3.29 3.87 3.73
C LEU A 46 4.31 2.85 4.29
N GLU A 47 5.54 3.28 4.54
CA GLU A 47 6.57 2.44 5.14
C GLU A 47 6.13 1.87 6.49
N GLN A 48 5.65 2.72 7.40
CA GLN A 48 5.18 2.32 8.73
C GLN A 48 3.97 1.37 8.65
N MET A 49 3.05 1.60 7.72
CA MET A 49 1.91 0.72 7.46
C MET A 49 2.37 -0.67 7.02
N PHE A 50 3.31 -0.73 6.06
CA PHE A 50 3.85 -2.00 5.58
C PHE A 50 4.66 -2.72 6.67
N GLU A 51 5.45 -2.00 7.47
CA GLU A 51 6.14 -2.57 8.63
C GLU A 51 5.15 -3.14 9.67
N GLU A 52 4.07 -2.43 9.97
CA GLU A 52 3.09 -2.87 10.97
C GLU A 52 2.36 -4.14 10.51
N ILE A 53 1.99 -4.22 9.22
CA ILE A 53 1.43 -5.44 8.61
C ILE A 53 2.44 -6.59 8.68
N ASP A 54 3.66 -6.37 8.21
CA ASP A 54 4.72 -7.38 8.16
C ASP A 54 5.06 -7.91 9.56
N ASN A 55 5.14 -7.02 10.56
CA ASN A 55 5.36 -7.38 11.95
C ASN A 55 4.19 -8.19 12.54
N TRP A 56 2.95 -7.86 12.18
CA TRP A 56 1.77 -8.61 12.66
C TRP A 56 1.83 -10.09 12.26
N PHE A 57 2.21 -10.36 11.00
CA PHE A 57 2.39 -11.72 10.48
C PHE A 57 3.62 -12.40 11.09
N LYS A 58 4.77 -11.70 11.13
CA LYS A 58 6.02 -12.23 11.72
C LYS A 58 5.89 -12.63 13.18
N GLN A 59 5.20 -11.84 14.00
CA GLN A 59 4.97 -12.14 15.42
C GLN A 59 4.13 -13.42 15.63
N ARG A 60 3.41 -13.86 14.60
CA ARG A 60 2.56 -15.05 14.61
C ARG A 60 3.17 -16.22 13.84
N ASP A 61 4.40 -16.07 13.35
CA ASP A 61 5.08 -17.05 12.50
C ASP A 61 4.25 -17.43 11.26
N LEU A 62 3.57 -16.44 10.66
CA LEU A 62 2.76 -16.61 9.45
C LEU A 62 3.39 -15.90 8.26
N PRO A 63 3.24 -16.42 7.03
CA PRO A 63 3.56 -15.67 5.83
C PRO A 63 2.58 -14.51 5.64
N VAL A 64 3.03 -13.43 5.01
CA VAL A 64 2.17 -12.29 4.67
C VAL A 64 1.15 -12.72 3.62
N ASP A 65 -0.14 -12.66 3.98
CA ASP A 65 -1.28 -12.97 3.11
C ASP A 65 -2.00 -11.67 2.73
N VAL A 66 -1.42 -10.93 1.78
CA VAL A 66 -1.93 -9.65 1.27
C VAL A 66 -1.71 -9.56 -0.23
N VAL A 67 -2.76 -9.15 -0.96
CA VAL A 67 -2.70 -8.80 -2.38
C VAL A 67 -3.08 -7.34 -2.52
N VAL A 68 -2.17 -6.51 -3.03
CA VAL A 68 -2.43 -5.09 -3.26
C VAL A 68 -2.90 -4.88 -4.70
N TYR A 69 -4.01 -4.17 -4.90
CA TYR A 69 -4.53 -3.83 -6.23
C TYR A 69 -4.20 -2.39 -6.63
N ARG A 70 -4.14 -1.48 -5.66
CA ARG A 70 -3.89 -0.07 -5.92
C ARG A 70 -3.29 0.62 -4.70
N VAL A 71 -2.28 1.45 -4.93
CA VAL A 71 -1.80 2.43 -3.96
C VAL A 71 -1.79 3.79 -4.64
N ALA A 72 -2.65 4.69 -4.18
CA ALA A 72 -2.84 6.00 -4.81
C ALA A 72 -2.93 7.12 -3.78
N ASN A 73 -2.50 8.31 -4.19
CA ASN A 73 -2.81 9.55 -3.51
C ASN A 73 -4.17 10.05 -4.00
N VAL A 74 -5.16 10.08 -3.11
CA VAL A 74 -6.52 10.54 -3.43
C VAL A 74 -6.87 11.69 -2.49
N LEU A 75 -6.96 12.91 -3.05
CA LEU A 75 -7.22 14.14 -2.29
C LEU A 75 -6.23 14.32 -1.13
N ASP A 76 -4.93 14.22 -1.42
CA ASP A 76 -3.82 14.32 -0.48
C ASP A 76 -3.81 13.25 0.65
N SER A 77 -4.65 12.22 0.53
CA SER A 77 -4.73 11.09 1.46
C SER A 77 -4.27 9.80 0.81
N ILE A 78 -3.58 8.96 1.60
CA ILE A 78 -3.16 7.63 1.17
C ILE A 78 -4.39 6.74 1.05
N HIS A 79 -4.56 6.14 -0.14
CA HIS A 79 -5.58 5.14 -0.40
C HIS A 79 -4.94 3.85 -0.91
N VAL A 80 -5.22 2.75 -0.21
CA VAL A 80 -4.68 1.43 -0.52
C VAL A 80 -5.83 0.45 -0.64
N GLU A 81 -5.96 -0.14 -1.82
CA GLU A 81 -6.93 -1.19 -2.10
C GLU A 81 -6.21 -2.53 -2.09
N LEU A 82 -6.65 -3.42 -1.21
CA LEU A 82 -6.04 -4.72 -1.02
C LEU A 82 -7.07 -5.78 -0.68
N PHE A 83 -6.66 -7.03 -0.86
CA PHE A 83 -7.34 -8.22 -0.36
C PHE A 83 -6.47 -8.91 0.69
N SER A 84 -7.10 -9.32 1.80
CA SER A 84 -6.52 -10.19 2.82
C SER A 84 -7.66 -10.82 3.61
N ASN A 85 -7.49 -12.08 4.01
CA ASN A 85 -8.43 -12.77 4.90
C ASN A 85 -8.25 -12.37 6.38
N VAL A 86 -7.24 -11.56 6.68
CA VAL A 86 -6.92 -11.10 8.03
C VAL A 86 -7.58 -9.74 8.30
N SER A 87 -8.52 -9.70 9.23
CA SER A 87 -9.22 -8.45 9.61
C SER A 87 -8.27 -7.36 10.10
N GLU A 88 -7.16 -7.72 10.76
CA GLU A 88 -6.19 -6.76 11.28
C GLU A 88 -5.52 -5.96 10.16
N VAL A 89 -5.26 -6.56 9.00
CA VAL A 89 -4.66 -5.86 7.86
C VAL A 89 -5.55 -4.67 7.46
N HIS A 90 -6.86 -4.89 7.39
CA HIS A 90 -7.84 -3.83 7.08
C HIS A 90 -7.89 -2.75 8.17
N THR A 91 -7.76 -3.13 9.45
CA THR A 91 -7.67 -2.19 10.57
C THR A 91 -6.42 -1.31 10.46
N ILE A 92 -5.26 -1.89 10.16
CA ILE A 92 -4.00 -1.18 9.99
C ILE A 92 -4.11 -0.20 8.81
N VAL A 93 -4.58 -0.63 7.64
CA VAL A 93 -4.75 0.27 6.50
C VAL A 93 -5.69 1.43 6.82
N LYS A 94 -6.81 1.17 7.51
CA LYS A 94 -7.75 2.23 7.92
C LYS A 94 -7.09 3.24 8.87
N LYS A 95 -6.24 2.78 9.79
CA LYS A 95 -5.46 3.65 10.71
C LYS A 95 -4.52 4.59 9.93
N TYR A 96 -3.73 4.06 8.99
CA TYR A 96 -2.79 4.90 8.23
C TYR A 96 -3.48 5.80 7.20
N LYS A 97 -4.64 5.38 6.66
CA LYS A 97 -5.51 6.28 5.89
C LYS A 97 -5.94 7.48 6.72
N GLN A 98 -6.33 7.28 7.99
CA GLN A 98 -6.65 8.40 8.88
C GLN A 98 -5.43 9.29 9.12
N PHE A 99 -4.28 8.71 9.49
CA PHE A 99 -3.05 9.50 9.70
C PHE A 99 -2.65 10.34 8.48
N SER A 100 -2.87 9.83 7.27
CA SER A 100 -2.57 10.59 6.05
C SER A 100 -3.45 11.83 5.88
N ARG A 101 -4.69 11.79 6.37
CA ARG A 101 -5.61 12.94 6.35
C ARG A 101 -5.20 13.99 7.36
N ASP A 102 -4.79 13.52 8.54
CA ASP A 102 -4.34 14.37 9.64
C ASP A 102 -3.02 15.12 9.30
N LEU A 103 -2.30 14.75 8.23
CA LEU A 103 -1.14 15.52 7.73
C LEU A 103 -1.52 16.84 7.06
N ILE A 104 -2.77 16.97 6.61
CA ILE A 104 -3.27 18.12 5.85
C ILE A 104 -3.94 19.14 6.78
N GLU A 105 -4.43 18.69 7.94
CA GLU A 105 -5.06 19.51 8.99
C GLU A 105 -4.04 20.30 9.83
#